data_AF-A0A973FQB6-F1
#
_entry.id   AF-A0A973FQB6-F1
#
_cell.length_a   1.000
_cell.length_b   1.000
_cell.length_c   1.000
_cell.angle_alpha   90.00
_cell.angle_beta   90.00
_cell.angle_gamma   90.00
#
_symmetry.space_group_name_H-M   'P 1'
#
loop_
_entity.id
_entity.type
_entity.pdbx_description
1 polymer ?
#
loop_
_entity_poly.entity_id
_entity_poly.type
_entity_poly.pdbx_seq_one_letter_code
_entity_poly.pdbx_strand_id
1 'polypeptide(L)'
;MTSDISHILNRLRHALGPRAVVAAPDALRTYDADASMVVSHAPHLVALPADSDQAAEVVRAAISADLPVTPRGAGTGIAGGAIPVHGGVLASTARMARVLAIDPASRRVTVQAGVINADLNAQLAPLGMQFAPDPSSQRAATIGGNLCTNAGGPHCLKYGVTTNHILAVEFVNTEGNLVWTGDGVADAAGYDLTGLLVGSEGTFGLVTQAIVRLTPLPEAVRVVLALFPSVVAASAAVSKIIAAGSLPTSLEVMDHNAIRAVNGAYGLGLPEAIGTTLLIVEVDGVEDGLDDLLEEILAICRLQGAFDLRPARTAAEQARGWT
;
A
#
# COMPACT_ATOMS: atom_id res chain seq x y z
N MET A 1 -35.02 12.10 1.64
CA MET A 1 -34.05 11.03 2.00
C MET A 1 -34.43 9.67 1.41
N THR A 2 -35.51 8.99 1.83
CA THR A 2 -35.87 7.65 1.30
C THR A 2 -36.29 7.65 -0.18
N SER A 3 -36.98 8.70 -0.64
CA SER A 3 -37.32 8.89 -2.06
C SER A 3 -36.07 9.11 -2.93
N ASP A 4 -35.10 9.89 -2.42
CA ASP A 4 -33.87 10.23 -3.14
C ASP A 4 -32.94 9.01 -3.27
N ILE A 5 -32.81 8.21 -2.20
CA ILE A 5 -32.04 6.95 -2.22
C ILE A 5 -32.63 5.96 -3.23
N SER A 6 -33.95 5.84 -3.31
CA SER A 6 -34.60 4.93 -4.27
C SER A 6 -34.37 5.36 -5.72
N HIS A 7 -34.37 6.67 -5.98
CA HIS A 7 -34.07 7.23 -7.31
C HIS A 7 -32.60 6.96 -7.71
N ILE A 8 -31.65 7.27 -6.83
CA ILE A 8 -30.22 7.02 -7.06
C ILE A 8 -29.94 5.54 -7.25
N LEU A 9 -30.54 4.67 -6.43
CA LEU A 9 -30.39 3.22 -6.56
C LEU A 9 -30.75 2.75 -7.96
N ASN A 10 -31.87 3.21 -8.51
CA ASN A 10 -32.29 2.84 -9.86
C ASN A 10 -31.35 3.40 -10.93
N ARG A 11 -30.92 4.67 -10.78
CA ARG A 11 -29.94 5.31 -11.68
C ARG A 11 -28.62 4.54 -11.71
N LEU A 12 -28.06 4.22 -10.55
CA LEU A 12 -26.81 3.46 -10.44
C LEU A 12 -26.95 2.03 -10.95
N ARG A 13 -28.08 1.36 -10.70
CA ARG A 13 -28.32 0.01 -11.24
C ARG A 13 -28.42 0.01 -12.77
N HIS A 14 -28.96 1.07 -13.36
CA HIS A 14 -29.00 1.23 -14.80
C HIS A 14 -27.59 1.43 -15.38
N ALA A 15 -26.79 2.30 -14.76
CA ALA A 15 -25.45 2.64 -15.23
C ALA A 15 -24.39 1.54 -15.00
N LEU A 16 -24.38 0.92 -13.81
CA LEU A 16 -23.35 -0.04 -13.40
C LEU A 16 -23.78 -1.50 -13.57
N GLY A 17 -25.09 -1.72 -13.74
CA GLY A 17 -25.74 -3.03 -13.68
C GLY A 17 -26.24 -3.37 -12.25
N PRO A 18 -27.29 -4.20 -12.13
CA PRO A 18 -27.99 -4.41 -10.85
C PRO A 18 -27.14 -5.09 -9.78
N ARG A 19 -26.18 -5.93 -10.17
CA ARG A 19 -25.27 -6.63 -9.25
C ARG A 19 -24.12 -5.76 -8.73
N ALA A 20 -23.94 -4.58 -9.31
CA ALA A 20 -22.87 -3.65 -8.98
C ALA A 20 -23.31 -2.55 -7.99
N VAL A 21 -24.53 -2.66 -7.46
CA VAL A 21 -25.06 -1.74 -6.46
C VAL A 21 -25.63 -2.52 -5.29
N VAL A 22 -25.00 -2.39 -4.12
CA VAL A 22 -25.43 -3.02 -2.87
C VAL A 22 -26.30 -2.05 -2.10
N ALA A 23 -27.47 -2.51 -1.69
CA ALA A 23 -28.43 -1.74 -0.89
C ALA A 23 -29.12 -2.59 0.21
N ALA A 24 -28.87 -3.90 0.23
CA ALA A 24 -29.47 -4.79 1.22
C ALA A 24 -28.79 -4.55 2.59
N PRO A 25 -29.55 -4.33 3.68
CA PRO A 25 -28.98 -3.93 4.98
C PRO A 25 -27.93 -4.89 5.55
N ASP A 26 -28.09 -6.18 5.32
CA ASP A 26 -27.15 -7.25 5.70
C ASP A 26 -25.86 -7.18 4.88
N ALA A 27 -25.97 -6.98 3.56
CA ALA A 27 -24.81 -6.87 2.67
C ALA A 27 -24.01 -5.58 2.91
N LEU A 28 -24.69 -4.46 3.25
CA LEU A 28 -24.03 -3.18 3.54
C LEU A 28 -23.07 -3.25 4.75
N ARG A 29 -23.30 -4.17 5.69
CA ARG A 29 -22.41 -4.40 6.84
C ARG A 29 -21.00 -4.84 6.46
N THR A 30 -20.82 -5.42 5.26
CA THR A 30 -19.47 -5.76 4.78
C THR A 30 -18.62 -4.54 4.41
N TYR A 31 -19.23 -3.35 4.41
CA TYR A 31 -18.60 -2.08 4.04
C TYR A 31 -18.67 -1.02 5.14
N ASP A 32 -19.13 -1.37 6.35
CA ASP A 32 -19.35 -0.39 7.43
C ASP A 32 -18.09 -0.04 8.23
N ALA A 33 -17.03 -0.84 8.14
CA ALA A 33 -15.76 -0.62 8.84
C ALA A 33 -14.55 -0.78 7.90
N ASP A 34 -13.40 -0.25 8.33
CA ASP A 34 -12.08 -0.54 7.78
C ASP A 34 -11.32 -1.53 8.70
N ALA A 35 -10.04 -1.79 8.42
CA ALA A 35 -9.25 -2.75 9.18
C ALA A 35 -8.91 -2.30 10.61
N SER A 36 -9.20 -1.05 11.00
CA SER A 36 -9.06 -0.62 12.41
C SER A 36 -10.04 -1.36 13.32
N MET A 37 -11.22 -1.72 12.80
CA MET A 37 -12.33 -2.34 13.54
C MET A 37 -12.77 -1.54 14.79
N VAL A 38 -12.42 -0.24 14.90
CA VAL A 38 -12.76 0.61 16.06
C VAL A 38 -14.13 1.26 15.89
N VAL A 39 -14.44 1.72 14.69
CA VAL A 39 -15.68 2.42 14.35
C VAL A 39 -16.35 1.71 13.18
N SER A 40 -17.68 1.66 13.19
CA SER A 40 -18.46 1.27 12.04
C SER A 40 -19.59 2.26 11.75
N HIS A 41 -19.82 2.53 10.47
CA HIS A 41 -20.93 3.32 9.98
C HIS A 41 -21.34 2.78 8.61
N ALA A 42 -22.59 2.36 8.46
CA ALA A 42 -23.05 1.79 7.20
C ALA A 42 -23.33 2.89 6.15
N PRO A 43 -22.93 2.71 4.89
CA PRO A 43 -23.35 3.60 3.82
C PRO A 43 -24.84 3.38 3.50
N HIS A 44 -25.48 4.34 2.80
CA HIS A 44 -26.82 4.10 2.27
C HIS A 44 -26.80 3.15 1.08
N LEU A 45 -25.75 3.24 0.25
CA LEU A 45 -25.54 2.45 -0.95
C LEU A 45 -24.05 2.17 -1.14
N VAL A 46 -23.70 1.02 -1.71
CA VAL A 46 -22.36 0.74 -2.23
C VAL A 46 -22.44 0.62 -3.74
N ALA A 47 -21.59 1.34 -4.46
CA ALA A 47 -21.46 1.27 -5.90
C ALA A 47 -20.10 0.67 -6.27
N LEU A 48 -20.10 -0.30 -7.19
CA LEU A 48 -18.89 -0.98 -7.66
C LEU A 48 -18.69 -0.73 -9.17
N PRO A 49 -18.21 0.44 -9.59
CA PRO A 49 -17.91 0.72 -10.99
C PRO A 49 -16.82 -0.22 -11.53
N ALA A 50 -16.92 -0.59 -12.81
CA ALA A 50 -15.93 -1.42 -13.51
C ALA A 50 -14.90 -0.61 -14.31
N ASP A 51 -15.20 0.67 -14.57
CA ASP A 51 -14.42 1.58 -15.39
C ASP A 51 -14.64 3.03 -14.95
N SER A 52 -13.88 3.94 -15.57
CA SER A 52 -13.84 5.36 -15.24
C SER A 52 -15.16 6.08 -15.52
N ASP A 53 -15.87 5.69 -16.59
CA ASP A 53 -17.17 6.30 -16.93
C ASP A 53 -18.24 5.95 -15.90
N GLN A 54 -18.29 4.67 -15.47
CA GLN A 54 -19.16 4.26 -14.38
C GLN A 54 -18.80 4.94 -13.07
N ALA A 55 -17.51 5.12 -12.76
CA ALA A 55 -17.06 5.85 -11.59
C ALA A 55 -17.50 7.32 -11.62
N ALA A 56 -17.42 7.97 -12.80
CA ALA A 56 -17.92 9.33 -12.99
C ALA A 56 -19.43 9.42 -12.76
N GLU A 57 -20.18 8.43 -13.24
CA GLU A 57 -21.62 8.36 -13.03
C GLU A 57 -22.01 8.15 -11.55
N VAL A 58 -21.21 7.41 -10.78
CA VAL A 58 -21.39 7.30 -9.32
C VAL A 58 -21.32 8.67 -8.65
N VAL A 59 -20.27 9.45 -8.97
CA VAL A 59 -20.08 10.78 -8.38
C VAL A 59 -21.20 11.74 -8.82
N ARG A 60 -21.56 11.75 -10.11
CA ARG A 60 -22.68 12.59 -10.61
C ARG A 60 -24.03 12.22 -9.99
N ALA A 61 -24.28 10.94 -9.76
CA ALA A 61 -25.50 10.48 -9.10
C ALA A 61 -25.56 10.95 -7.64
N ALA A 62 -24.44 10.84 -6.91
CA ALA A 62 -24.34 11.32 -5.54
C ALA A 62 -24.52 12.85 -5.44
N ILE A 63 -23.85 13.62 -6.32
CA ILE A 63 -24.01 15.09 -6.41
C ILE A 63 -25.47 15.47 -6.63
N SER A 64 -26.17 14.81 -7.57
CA SER A 64 -27.56 15.14 -7.90
C SER A 64 -28.56 14.95 -6.75
N ALA A 65 -28.15 14.25 -5.71
CA ALA A 65 -28.98 13.96 -4.54
C ALA A 65 -28.36 14.45 -3.22
N ASP A 66 -27.32 15.30 -3.31
CA ASP A 66 -26.64 15.88 -2.15
C ASP A 66 -26.15 14.81 -1.15
N LEU A 67 -25.58 13.71 -1.68
CA LEU A 67 -25.02 12.64 -0.86
C LEU A 67 -23.49 12.67 -0.89
N PRO A 68 -22.82 12.45 0.26
CA PRO A 68 -21.38 12.29 0.30
C PRO A 68 -20.97 11.00 -0.42
N VAL A 69 -19.76 11.03 -0.97
CA VAL A 69 -19.11 9.85 -1.57
C VAL A 69 -17.90 9.49 -0.72
N THR A 70 -17.78 8.22 -0.36
CA THR A 70 -16.59 7.66 0.28
C THR A 70 -15.90 6.70 -0.68
N PRO A 71 -14.78 7.09 -1.30
CA PRO A 71 -13.95 6.17 -2.08
C PRO A 71 -13.42 5.03 -1.22
N ARG A 72 -13.40 3.81 -1.75
CA ARG A 72 -12.85 2.64 -1.04
C ARG A 72 -12.14 1.69 -2.01
N GLY A 73 -10.88 1.38 -1.70
CA GLY A 73 -10.17 0.23 -2.26
C GLY A 73 -10.61 -1.08 -1.59
N ALA A 74 -9.67 -1.83 -1.03
CA ALA A 74 -9.97 -3.02 -0.23
C ALA A 74 -10.44 -2.72 1.21
N GLY A 75 -10.24 -1.50 1.71
CA GLY A 75 -10.58 -1.14 3.09
C GLY A 75 -9.58 -1.65 4.14
N THR A 76 -8.33 -1.88 3.75
CA THR A 76 -7.23 -2.32 4.63
C THR A 76 -6.60 -1.20 5.46
N GLY A 77 -7.05 0.05 5.26
CA GLY A 77 -6.62 1.20 6.07
C GLY A 77 -7.06 1.06 7.53
N ILE A 78 -6.36 1.77 8.41
CA ILE A 78 -6.55 1.72 9.87
C ILE A 78 -6.80 3.10 10.50
N ALA A 79 -6.99 4.13 9.66
CA ALA A 79 -7.17 5.52 10.09
C ALA A 79 -8.63 6.00 9.95
N GLY A 80 -9.55 5.15 9.51
CA GLY A 80 -10.96 5.48 9.32
C GLY A 80 -11.32 6.07 7.95
N GLY A 81 -10.35 6.34 7.07
CA GLY A 81 -10.58 6.98 5.76
C GLY A 81 -11.49 6.19 4.81
N ALA A 82 -11.65 4.88 5.00
CA ALA A 82 -12.54 4.03 4.22
C ALA A 82 -13.94 3.83 4.85
N ILE A 83 -14.23 4.52 5.97
CA ILE A 83 -15.49 4.43 6.70
C ILE A 83 -16.42 5.56 6.24
N PRO A 84 -17.65 5.27 5.78
CA PRO A 84 -18.60 6.28 5.36
C PRO A 84 -19.30 6.91 6.57
N VAL A 85 -18.57 7.72 7.36
CA VAL A 85 -19.03 8.31 8.64
C VAL A 85 -20.27 9.21 8.52
N HIS A 86 -20.60 9.66 7.32
CA HIS A 86 -21.80 10.44 7.00
C HIS A 86 -22.83 9.65 6.16
N GLY A 87 -22.67 8.33 6.08
CA GLY A 87 -23.45 7.47 5.19
C GLY A 87 -23.15 7.78 3.71
N GLY A 88 -24.20 7.95 2.91
CA GLY A 88 -24.07 8.31 1.49
C GLY A 88 -23.75 7.12 0.59
N VAL A 89 -22.96 7.36 -0.45
CA VAL A 89 -22.55 6.35 -1.42
C VAL A 89 -21.09 5.96 -1.17
N LEU A 90 -20.85 4.71 -0.83
CA LEU A 90 -19.49 4.17 -0.82
C LEU A 90 -19.14 3.68 -2.23
N ALA A 91 -18.09 4.24 -2.82
CA ALA A 91 -17.63 3.91 -4.17
C ALA A 91 -16.44 2.95 -4.09
N SER A 92 -16.69 1.66 -4.33
CA SER A 92 -15.66 0.63 -4.27
C SER A 92 -14.99 0.39 -5.62
N THR A 93 -13.66 0.49 -5.68
CA THR A 93 -12.88 0.23 -6.90
C THR A 93 -12.63 -1.26 -7.14
N ALA A 94 -13.21 -2.17 -6.35
CA ALA A 94 -12.92 -3.62 -6.40
C ALA A 94 -13.15 -4.29 -7.77
N ARG A 95 -14.00 -3.71 -8.64
CA ARG A 95 -14.22 -4.20 -10.01
C ARG A 95 -13.30 -3.55 -11.06
N MET A 96 -12.54 -2.53 -10.68
CA MET A 96 -11.56 -1.84 -11.51
C MET A 96 -10.18 -2.49 -11.35
N ALA A 97 -10.05 -3.77 -11.69
CA ALA A 97 -8.89 -4.60 -11.35
C ALA A 97 -8.02 -5.00 -12.57
N ARG A 98 -8.05 -4.21 -13.66
CA ARG A 98 -7.27 -4.51 -14.87
C ARG A 98 -5.94 -3.75 -14.91
N VAL A 99 -4.89 -4.45 -15.33
CA VAL A 99 -3.67 -3.85 -15.88
C VAL A 99 -3.96 -3.49 -17.33
N LEU A 100 -3.81 -2.22 -17.70
CA LEU A 100 -4.27 -1.67 -18.97
C LEU A 100 -3.17 -1.65 -20.03
N ALA A 101 -1.94 -1.30 -19.64
CA ALA A 101 -0.78 -1.28 -20.53
C ALA A 101 0.52 -1.43 -19.72
N ILE A 102 1.43 -2.29 -20.17
CA ILE A 102 2.77 -2.45 -19.57
C ILE A 102 3.79 -1.99 -20.62
N ASP A 103 4.64 -1.03 -20.26
CA ASP A 103 5.78 -0.56 -21.06
C ASP A 103 7.08 -0.73 -20.26
N PRO A 104 7.74 -1.90 -20.37
CA PRO A 104 8.98 -2.16 -19.66
C PRO A 104 10.13 -1.26 -20.11
N ALA A 105 10.15 -0.84 -21.38
CA ALA A 105 11.23 -0.01 -21.92
C ALA A 105 11.20 1.39 -21.28
N SER A 106 10.01 1.97 -21.13
CA SER A 106 9.82 3.23 -20.40
C SER A 106 9.75 3.05 -18.88
N ARG A 107 9.72 1.80 -18.40
CA ARG A 107 9.53 1.42 -16.99
C ARG A 107 8.24 1.99 -16.40
N ARG A 108 7.12 1.80 -17.11
CA ARG A 108 5.80 2.28 -16.70
C ARG A 108 4.74 1.21 -16.87
N VAL A 109 3.70 1.28 -16.05
CA VAL A 109 2.48 0.50 -16.24
C VAL A 109 1.26 1.36 -15.93
N THR A 110 0.25 1.29 -16.80
CA THR A 110 -1.06 1.91 -16.58
C THR A 110 -1.99 0.86 -15.99
N VAL A 111 -2.58 1.14 -14.84
CA VAL A 111 -3.42 0.22 -14.08
C VAL A 111 -4.70 0.90 -13.61
N GLN A 112 -5.76 0.11 -13.45
CA GLN A 112 -6.94 0.57 -12.74
C GLN A 112 -6.72 0.60 -11.22
N ALA A 113 -7.42 1.49 -10.53
CA ALA A 113 -7.25 1.77 -9.11
C ALA A 113 -7.49 0.57 -8.18
N GLY A 114 -8.29 -0.41 -8.61
CA GLY A 114 -8.61 -1.62 -7.83
C GLY A 114 -7.63 -2.77 -8.01
N VAL A 115 -6.59 -2.63 -8.83
CA VAL A 115 -5.54 -3.67 -8.96
C VAL A 115 -4.88 -3.89 -7.60
N ILE A 116 -4.76 -5.14 -7.16
CA ILE A 116 -4.08 -5.51 -5.91
C ILE A 116 -2.56 -5.38 -6.10
N ASN A 117 -1.88 -4.82 -5.11
CA ASN A 117 -0.44 -4.53 -5.17
C ASN A 117 0.39 -5.78 -5.47
N ALA A 118 0.15 -6.85 -4.72
CA ALA A 118 0.84 -8.13 -4.92
C ALA A 118 0.53 -8.76 -6.30
N ASP A 119 -0.70 -8.63 -6.79
CA ASP A 119 -1.10 -9.17 -8.11
C ASP A 119 -0.44 -8.41 -9.27
N LEU A 120 -0.22 -7.10 -9.11
CA LEU A 120 0.57 -6.31 -10.05
C LEU A 120 2.01 -6.81 -10.07
N ASN A 121 2.64 -6.95 -8.91
CA ASN A 121 4.03 -7.43 -8.84
C ASN A 121 4.20 -8.85 -9.35
N ALA A 122 3.23 -9.74 -9.15
CA ALA A 122 3.24 -11.08 -9.72
C ALA A 122 3.23 -11.07 -11.27
N GLN A 123 2.54 -10.11 -11.88
CA GLN A 123 2.53 -9.92 -13.35
C GLN A 123 3.82 -9.29 -13.89
N LEU A 124 4.48 -8.44 -13.09
CA LEU A 124 5.70 -7.74 -13.48
C LEU A 124 6.97 -8.56 -13.25
N ALA A 125 6.97 -9.49 -12.29
CA ALA A 125 8.15 -10.27 -11.93
C ALA A 125 8.79 -11.05 -13.09
N PRO A 126 8.04 -11.68 -14.02
CA PRO A 126 8.63 -12.32 -15.21
C PRO A 126 9.37 -11.35 -16.15
N LEU A 127 9.11 -10.05 -16.03
CA LEU A 127 9.78 -8.99 -16.78
C LEU A 127 10.99 -8.41 -16.04
N GLY A 128 11.35 -8.97 -14.87
CA GLY A 128 12.45 -8.47 -14.03
C GLY A 128 12.13 -7.16 -13.34
N MET A 129 10.85 -6.85 -13.12
CA MET A 129 10.38 -5.53 -12.68
C MET A 129 9.35 -5.65 -11.55
N GLN A 130 9.17 -4.57 -10.80
CA GLN A 130 8.20 -4.44 -9.72
C GLN A 130 7.66 -3.01 -9.59
N PHE A 131 6.47 -2.86 -9.04
CA PHE A 131 6.01 -1.65 -8.38
C PHE A 131 6.50 -1.70 -6.91
N ALA A 132 7.41 -0.81 -6.56
CA ALA A 132 8.21 -0.94 -5.34
C ALA A 132 7.46 -0.77 -4.01
N PRO A 133 6.44 0.10 -3.87
CA PRO A 133 5.71 0.22 -2.61
C PRO A 133 5.12 -1.11 -2.14
N ASP A 134 5.43 -1.46 -0.89
CA ASP A 134 5.27 -2.79 -0.30
C ASP A 134 4.52 -2.74 1.06
N PRO A 135 3.34 -2.10 1.17
CA PRO A 135 2.64 -2.03 2.44
C PRO A 135 2.41 -3.42 3.03
N SER A 136 2.38 -3.54 4.37
CA SER A 136 2.14 -4.83 5.04
C SER A 136 0.86 -5.54 4.59
N SER A 137 -0.13 -4.77 4.12
CA SER A 137 -1.39 -5.27 3.56
C SER A 137 -1.35 -5.54 2.05
N GLN A 138 -0.19 -5.52 1.38
CA GLN A 138 -0.03 -5.62 -0.08
C GLN A 138 -0.75 -6.78 -0.78
N ARG A 139 -1.07 -7.87 -0.06
CA ARG A 139 -1.86 -8.99 -0.59
C ARG A 139 -3.35 -8.67 -0.78
N ALA A 140 -3.81 -7.57 -0.18
CA ALA A 140 -5.19 -7.08 -0.28
C ALA A 140 -5.25 -5.60 -0.70
N ALA A 141 -4.25 -4.78 -0.33
CA ALA A 141 -4.21 -3.37 -0.66
C ALA A 141 -4.18 -3.15 -2.18
N THR A 142 -4.96 -2.17 -2.63
CA THR A 142 -5.13 -1.81 -4.03
C THR A 142 -4.23 -0.62 -4.39
N ILE A 143 -3.81 -0.50 -5.65
CA ILE A 143 -2.98 0.63 -6.12
C ILE A 143 -3.62 1.99 -5.82
N GLY A 144 -4.92 2.16 -6.04
CA GLY A 144 -5.63 3.40 -5.72
C GLY A 144 -5.67 3.69 -4.22
N GLY A 145 -5.80 2.64 -3.39
CA GLY A 145 -5.69 2.76 -1.93
C GLY A 145 -4.30 3.23 -1.51
N ASN A 146 -3.25 2.61 -2.03
CA ASN A 146 -1.86 2.98 -1.75
C ASN A 146 -1.57 4.43 -2.16
N LEU A 147 -2.07 4.84 -3.32
CA LEU A 147 -1.99 6.22 -3.80
C LEU A 147 -2.69 7.17 -2.82
N CYS A 148 -3.95 6.89 -2.47
CA CYS A 148 -4.73 7.76 -1.59
C CYS A 148 -4.11 7.90 -0.20
N THR A 149 -3.40 6.90 0.31
CA THR A 149 -2.76 6.95 1.64
C THR A 149 -1.27 7.29 1.59
N ASN A 150 -0.69 7.50 0.40
CA ASN A 150 0.75 7.58 0.19
C ASN A 150 1.50 6.43 0.88
N ALA A 151 1.04 5.19 0.66
CA ALA A 151 1.53 4.03 1.39
C ALA A 151 3.05 3.86 1.25
N GLY A 152 3.69 3.57 2.39
CA GLY A 152 5.04 3.04 2.44
C GLY A 152 5.04 1.53 2.69
N GLY A 153 6.13 1.05 3.26
CA GLY A 153 6.33 -0.34 3.65
C GLY A 153 7.75 -0.53 4.19
N PRO A 154 8.14 -1.76 4.56
CA PRO A 154 9.49 -2.07 5.03
C PRO A 154 10.60 -1.60 4.10
N HIS A 155 10.37 -1.61 2.78
CA HIS A 155 11.38 -1.24 1.78
C HIS A 155 11.43 0.25 1.44
N CYS A 156 10.64 1.09 2.12
CA CYS A 156 10.57 2.51 1.80
C CYS A 156 11.86 3.29 2.10
N LEU A 157 12.75 2.73 2.93
CA LEU A 157 14.07 3.32 3.22
C LEU A 157 14.92 3.48 1.94
N LYS A 158 14.96 2.44 1.09
CA LYS A 158 15.71 2.47 -0.18
C LYS A 158 14.88 2.95 -1.35
N TYR A 159 13.61 2.52 -1.43
CA TYR A 159 12.78 2.76 -2.62
C TYR A 159 11.80 3.93 -2.49
N GLY A 160 11.69 4.55 -1.32
CA GLY A 160 10.70 5.60 -1.08
C GLY A 160 9.29 5.06 -0.89
N VAL A 161 8.32 5.98 -0.85
CA VAL A 161 6.89 5.67 -0.65
C VAL A 161 6.11 5.86 -1.94
N THR A 162 4.81 5.58 -1.93
CA THR A 162 3.96 5.59 -3.14
C THR A 162 4.12 6.85 -4.00
N THR A 163 4.26 8.04 -3.41
CA THR A 163 4.47 9.30 -4.16
C THR A 163 5.66 9.26 -5.13
N ASN A 164 6.73 8.53 -4.78
CA ASN A 164 7.91 8.39 -5.63
C ASN A 164 7.65 7.54 -6.88
N HIS A 165 6.55 6.78 -6.90
CA HIS A 165 6.23 5.78 -7.91
C HIS A 165 4.96 6.08 -8.72
N ILE A 166 4.24 7.18 -8.44
CA ILE A 166 3.10 7.61 -9.25
C ILE A 166 3.57 8.64 -10.28
N LEU A 167 3.24 8.42 -11.55
CA LEU A 167 3.61 9.30 -12.67
C LEU A 167 2.43 10.16 -13.11
N ALA A 168 1.22 9.61 -13.11
CA ALA A 168 -0.01 10.33 -13.40
C ALA A 168 -1.22 9.58 -12.83
N VAL A 169 -2.31 10.31 -12.61
CA VAL A 169 -3.54 9.80 -12.01
C VAL A 169 -4.72 10.23 -12.86
N GLU A 170 -5.60 9.28 -13.17
CA GLU A 170 -6.95 9.58 -13.61
C GLU A 170 -7.88 9.53 -12.40
N PHE A 171 -8.69 10.56 -12.24
CA PHE A 171 -9.68 10.60 -11.18
C PHE A 171 -10.95 11.31 -11.64
N VAL A 172 -12.04 11.00 -10.96
CA VAL A 172 -13.28 11.75 -11.04
C VAL A 172 -13.22 12.87 -10.01
N ASN A 173 -13.26 14.12 -10.47
CA ASN A 173 -13.24 15.29 -9.60
C ASN A 173 -14.59 15.50 -8.88
N THR A 174 -14.66 16.52 -8.02
CA THR A 174 -15.86 16.87 -7.24
C THR A 174 -17.06 17.35 -8.07
N GLU A 175 -16.90 17.56 -9.37
CA GLU A 175 -17.97 17.90 -10.32
C GLU A 175 -18.44 16.67 -11.12
N GLY A 176 -17.83 15.51 -10.91
CA GLY A 176 -18.12 14.30 -11.68
C GLY A 176 -17.45 14.26 -13.05
N ASN A 177 -16.40 15.04 -13.27
CA ASN A 177 -15.62 15.06 -14.51
C ASN A 177 -14.39 14.16 -14.39
N LEU A 178 -14.06 13.44 -15.47
CA LEU A 178 -12.81 12.67 -15.55
C LEU A 178 -11.66 13.61 -15.89
N VAL A 179 -10.60 13.53 -15.09
CA VAL A 179 -9.42 14.39 -15.20
C VAL A 179 -8.17 13.52 -15.10
N TRP A 180 -7.21 13.77 -15.98
CA TRP A 180 -5.85 13.26 -15.87
C TRP A 180 -4.94 14.35 -15.31
N THR A 181 -4.10 14.02 -14.33
CA THR A 181 -3.08 14.95 -13.82
C THR A 181 -1.91 15.16 -14.78
N GLY A 182 -1.75 14.27 -15.76
CA GLY A 182 -0.71 14.31 -16.78
C GLY A 182 -0.70 13.05 -17.64
N ASP A 183 0.32 12.90 -18.48
CA ASP A 183 0.54 11.77 -19.38
C ASP A 183 1.60 10.77 -18.85
N GLY A 184 2.09 10.99 -17.63
CA GLY A 184 3.10 10.18 -16.97
C GLY A 184 4.54 10.52 -17.37
N VAL A 185 4.77 11.60 -18.12
CA VAL A 185 6.12 12.15 -18.35
C VAL A 185 6.63 12.80 -17.05
N ALA A 186 7.87 12.46 -16.68
CA ALA A 186 8.52 13.05 -15.52
C ALA A 186 8.82 14.54 -15.77
N ASP A 187 8.75 15.34 -14.72
CA ASP A 187 9.09 16.77 -14.73
C ASP A 187 8.28 17.60 -15.76
N ALA A 188 6.98 17.28 -15.90
CA ALA A 188 6.07 18.07 -16.71
C ALA A 188 5.96 19.52 -16.21
N ALA A 189 5.83 20.48 -17.13
CA ALA A 189 5.70 21.88 -16.78
C ALA A 189 4.34 22.17 -16.09
N GLY A 190 4.36 22.98 -15.04
CA GLY A 190 3.15 23.41 -14.32
C GLY A 190 3.15 23.00 -12.85
N TYR A 191 1.95 22.89 -12.27
CA TYR A 191 1.76 22.44 -10.89
C TYR A 191 1.74 20.91 -10.82
N ASP A 192 2.31 20.36 -9.76
CA ASP A 192 2.26 18.92 -9.48
C ASP A 192 0.89 18.52 -8.90
N LEU A 193 -0.10 18.36 -9.79
CA LEU A 193 -1.43 17.87 -9.42
C LEU A 193 -1.41 16.39 -9.00
N THR A 194 -0.43 15.62 -9.48
CA THR A 194 -0.24 14.23 -9.06
C THR A 194 0.12 14.20 -7.57
N GLY A 195 1.13 14.96 -7.15
CA GLY A 195 1.56 15.07 -5.76
C GLY A 195 0.46 15.60 -4.82
N LEU A 196 -0.47 16.43 -5.31
CA LEU A 196 -1.65 16.85 -4.54
C LEU A 196 -2.63 15.70 -4.26
N LEU A 197 -2.79 14.76 -5.19
CA LEU A 197 -3.71 13.63 -5.04
C LEU A 197 -3.13 12.47 -4.23
N VAL A 198 -1.82 12.24 -4.33
CA VAL A 198 -1.16 11.20 -3.53
C VAL A 198 -1.20 11.58 -2.05
N GLY A 199 -1.76 10.72 -1.22
CA GLY A 199 -1.97 11.00 0.20
C GLY A 199 -3.21 11.85 0.52
N SER A 200 -4.05 12.17 -0.47
CA SER A 200 -5.27 12.96 -0.26
C SER A 200 -6.42 12.20 0.41
N GLU A 201 -6.26 10.90 0.63
CA GLU A 201 -7.28 10.02 1.20
C GLU A 201 -8.64 10.06 0.47
N GLY A 202 -8.62 10.36 -0.84
CA GLY A 202 -9.82 10.43 -1.67
C GLY A 202 -10.65 11.71 -1.50
N THR A 203 -10.14 12.71 -0.77
CA THR A 203 -10.86 13.96 -0.48
C THR A 203 -11.00 14.90 -1.68
N PHE A 204 -10.11 14.79 -2.68
CA PHE A 204 -10.16 15.57 -3.92
C PHE A 204 -10.88 14.85 -5.07
N GLY A 205 -11.24 13.58 -4.89
CA GLY A 205 -12.00 12.82 -5.88
C GLY A 205 -11.75 11.31 -5.84
N LEU A 206 -12.42 10.61 -6.76
CA LEU A 206 -12.35 9.15 -6.87
C LEU A 206 -11.32 8.75 -7.92
N VAL A 207 -10.19 8.19 -7.47
CA VAL A 207 -9.13 7.68 -8.36
C VAL A 207 -9.62 6.45 -9.12
N THR A 208 -9.45 6.46 -10.45
CA THR A 208 -9.90 5.39 -11.35
C THR A 208 -8.74 4.64 -12.00
N GLN A 209 -7.68 5.34 -12.37
CA GLN A 209 -6.49 4.77 -12.99
C GLN A 209 -5.22 5.49 -12.52
N ALA A 210 -4.08 4.82 -12.66
CA ALA A 210 -2.78 5.43 -12.44
C ALA A 210 -1.76 4.92 -13.47
N ILE A 211 -0.85 5.79 -13.87
CA ILE A 211 0.41 5.41 -14.50
C ILE A 211 1.45 5.35 -13.40
N VAL A 212 2.01 4.16 -13.14
CA VAL A 212 3.01 3.96 -12.10
C VAL A 212 4.37 3.61 -12.67
N ARG A 213 5.41 4.00 -11.95
CA ARG A 213 6.81 3.71 -12.25
C ARG A 213 7.15 2.28 -11.86
N LEU A 214 7.94 1.62 -12.70
CA LEU A 214 8.50 0.31 -12.45
C LEU A 214 9.96 0.42 -12.01
N THR A 215 10.32 -0.37 -11.01
CA THR A 215 11.68 -0.54 -10.48
C THR A 215 12.19 -1.92 -10.88
N PRO A 216 13.44 -2.06 -11.34
CA PRO A 216 14.04 -3.38 -11.56
C PRO A 216 14.02 -4.21 -10.28
N LEU A 217 13.85 -5.53 -10.42
CA LEU A 217 14.13 -6.45 -9.32
C LEU A 217 15.64 -6.48 -9.05
N PRO A 218 16.07 -6.57 -7.79
CA PRO A 218 17.48 -6.76 -7.46
C PRO A 218 17.95 -8.14 -7.95
N GLU A 219 19.25 -8.29 -8.19
CA GLU A 219 19.85 -9.60 -8.50
C GLU A 219 19.80 -10.52 -7.28
N ALA A 220 19.96 -9.93 -6.09
CA ALA A 220 20.12 -10.64 -4.85
C ALA A 220 19.61 -9.85 -3.63
N VAL A 221 19.20 -10.58 -2.60
CA VAL A 221 18.79 -10.06 -1.28
C VAL A 221 19.62 -10.76 -0.21
N ARG A 222 19.90 -10.09 0.90
CA ARG A 222 20.42 -10.66 2.15
C ARG A 222 19.63 -10.12 3.33
N VAL A 223 19.30 -11.01 4.27
CA VAL A 223 18.59 -10.68 5.51
C VAL A 223 19.43 -11.13 6.69
N VAL A 224 19.50 -10.34 7.75
CA VAL A 224 20.02 -10.77 9.05
C VAL A 224 19.05 -10.37 10.15
N LEU A 225 18.85 -11.32 11.07
CA LEU A 225 18.22 -11.07 12.37
C LEU A 225 19.32 -10.84 13.41
N ALA A 226 19.31 -9.69 14.07
CA ALA A 226 20.28 -9.30 15.09
C ALA A 226 19.59 -9.04 16.43
N LEU A 227 19.95 -9.77 17.48
CA LEU A 227 19.40 -9.57 18.82
C LEU A 227 20.32 -8.72 19.69
N PHE A 228 19.71 -7.72 20.33
CA PHE A 228 20.36 -6.73 21.18
C PHE A 228 19.78 -6.76 22.59
N PRO A 229 20.57 -6.36 23.61
CA PRO A 229 20.13 -6.36 25.00
C PRO A 229 19.17 -5.22 25.35
N SER A 230 18.97 -4.26 24.42
CA SER A 230 18.03 -3.16 24.58
C SER A 230 17.69 -2.50 23.24
N VAL A 231 16.58 -1.75 23.23
CA VAL A 231 16.17 -0.90 22.09
C VAL A 231 17.22 0.17 21.80
N VAL A 232 17.88 0.70 22.83
CA VAL A 232 18.93 1.71 22.67
C VAL A 232 20.12 1.17 21.89
N ALA A 233 20.55 -0.07 22.20
CA ALA A 233 21.65 -0.73 21.49
C ALA A 233 21.30 -1.02 20.02
N ALA A 234 20.09 -1.56 19.76
CA ALA A 234 19.61 -1.77 18.39
C ALA A 234 19.53 -0.46 17.59
N SER A 235 19.01 0.62 18.20
CA SER A 235 18.90 1.94 17.57
C SER A 235 20.27 2.58 17.28
N ALA A 236 21.26 2.33 18.15
CA ALA A 236 22.64 2.74 17.90
C ALA A 236 23.23 2.01 16.69
N ALA A 237 22.93 0.72 16.52
CA ALA A 237 23.33 -0.05 15.33
C ALA A 237 22.72 0.54 14.05
N VAL A 238 21.41 0.81 14.04
CA VAL A 238 20.74 1.50 12.91
C VAL A 238 21.46 2.81 12.56
N SER A 239 21.73 3.66 13.55
CA SER A 239 22.40 4.94 13.33
C SER A 239 23.81 4.77 12.74
N LYS A 240 24.56 3.76 13.21
CA LYS A 240 25.92 3.49 12.72
C LYS A 240 25.94 2.88 11.33
N ILE A 241 24.99 2.01 11.00
CA ILE A 241 24.82 1.45 9.65
C ILE A 241 24.62 2.58 8.64
N ILE A 242 23.66 3.48 8.91
CA ILE A 242 23.40 4.63 8.03
C ILE A 242 24.61 5.58 7.97
N ALA A 243 25.25 5.86 9.11
CA ALA A 243 26.42 6.75 9.15
C ALA A 243 27.65 6.18 8.42
N ALA A 244 27.74 4.86 8.23
CA ALA A 244 28.77 4.22 7.42
C ALA A 244 28.52 4.38 5.91
N GLY A 245 27.38 4.95 5.50
CA GLY A 245 27.00 5.12 4.09
C GLY A 245 26.31 3.89 3.50
N SER A 246 26.04 2.86 4.30
CA SER A 246 25.19 1.75 3.90
C SER A 246 23.73 2.22 3.79
N LEU A 247 23.05 1.83 2.70
CA LEU A 247 21.61 2.07 2.51
C LEU A 247 20.87 0.72 2.41
N PRO A 248 20.53 0.10 3.55
CA PRO A 248 19.71 -1.10 3.57
C PRO A 248 18.34 -0.88 2.93
N THR A 249 17.73 -1.94 2.39
CA THR A 249 16.33 -1.89 1.98
C THR A 249 15.42 -1.73 3.16
N SER A 250 15.75 -2.39 4.29
CA SER A 250 14.94 -2.33 5.50
C SER A 250 15.77 -2.43 6.79
N LEU A 251 15.28 -1.78 7.84
CA LEU A 251 15.81 -1.76 9.20
C LEU A 251 14.65 -1.75 10.20
N GLU A 252 14.11 -2.92 10.51
CA GLU A 252 12.92 -3.07 11.36
C GLU A 252 13.29 -3.47 12.79
N VAL A 253 12.81 -2.70 13.78
CA VAL A 253 13.07 -2.94 15.20
C VAL A 253 11.84 -3.52 15.87
N MET A 254 12.01 -4.63 16.58
CA MET A 254 10.98 -5.27 17.37
C MET A 254 11.43 -5.39 18.83
N ASP A 255 10.75 -4.69 19.73
CA ASP A 255 11.05 -4.69 21.16
C ASP A 255 10.60 -5.99 21.86
N HIS A 256 10.92 -6.10 23.15
CA HIS A 256 10.56 -7.27 23.95
C HIS A 256 9.04 -7.56 23.96
N ASN A 257 8.19 -6.52 23.99
CA ASN A 257 6.74 -6.72 24.04
C ASN A 257 6.21 -7.24 22.70
N ALA A 258 6.70 -6.70 21.60
CA ALA A 258 6.36 -7.15 20.26
C ALA A 258 6.87 -8.58 20.02
N ILE A 259 8.11 -8.92 20.44
CA ILE A 259 8.64 -10.30 20.41
C ILE A 259 7.70 -11.26 21.14
N ARG A 260 7.31 -10.94 22.38
CA ARG A 260 6.40 -11.77 23.17
C ARG A 260 5.04 -11.93 22.48
N ALA A 261 4.51 -10.86 21.88
CA ALA A 261 3.24 -10.89 21.18
C ALA A 261 3.29 -11.81 19.95
N VAL A 262 4.32 -11.69 19.10
CA VAL A 262 4.45 -12.53 17.89
C VAL A 262 4.78 -13.98 18.22
N ASN A 263 5.57 -14.24 19.27
CA ASN A 263 5.77 -15.61 19.77
C ASN A 263 4.47 -16.23 20.27
N GLY A 264 3.67 -15.49 21.04
CA GLY A 264 2.38 -15.97 21.54
C GLY A 264 1.36 -16.23 20.43
N ALA A 265 1.36 -15.42 19.38
CA ALA A 265 0.43 -15.55 18.26
C ALA A 265 0.86 -16.62 17.23
N TYR A 266 2.16 -16.73 16.94
CA TYR A 266 2.67 -17.50 15.80
C TYR A 266 3.73 -18.56 16.16
N GLY A 267 4.20 -18.61 17.41
CA GLY A 267 5.15 -19.63 17.86
C GLY A 267 6.55 -19.52 17.26
N LEU A 268 7.04 -18.30 17.01
CA LEU A 268 8.30 -18.06 16.29
C LEU A 268 9.57 -18.50 17.05
N GLY A 269 9.48 -18.73 18.37
CA GLY A 269 10.61 -19.21 19.18
C GLY A 269 11.73 -18.17 19.33
N LEU A 270 11.41 -16.88 19.23
CA LEU A 270 12.36 -15.79 19.47
C LEU A 270 12.69 -15.67 20.96
N PRO A 271 13.91 -15.25 21.37
CA PRO A 271 14.25 -15.11 22.78
C PRO A 271 13.42 -14.04 23.50
N GLU A 272 12.81 -14.40 24.64
CA GLU A 272 11.94 -13.52 25.44
C GLU A 272 12.60 -12.98 26.71
N ALA A 273 13.93 -13.02 26.82
CA ALA A 273 14.60 -12.39 27.96
C ALA A 273 14.26 -10.89 27.99
N ILE A 274 13.98 -10.33 29.17
CA ILE A 274 13.63 -8.91 29.33
C ILE A 274 14.73 -8.03 28.73
N GLY A 275 14.33 -7.02 27.96
CA GLY A 275 15.25 -6.11 27.27
C GLY A 275 15.65 -6.58 25.86
N THR A 276 15.44 -7.86 25.53
CA THR A 276 15.74 -8.38 24.19
C THR A 276 15.02 -7.56 23.12
N THR A 277 15.77 -7.11 22.14
CA THR A 277 15.29 -6.36 20.98
C THR A 277 15.82 -7.02 19.72
N LEU A 278 14.96 -7.30 18.76
CA LEU A 278 15.33 -7.79 17.45
C LEU A 278 15.46 -6.62 16.48
N LEU A 279 16.53 -6.59 15.71
CA LEU A 279 16.69 -5.78 14.51
C LEU A 279 16.73 -6.72 13.31
N ILE A 280 15.81 -6.53 12.37
CA ILE A 280 15.84 -7.15 11.05
C ILE A 280 16.53 -6.17 10.12
N VAL A 281 17.63 -6.59 9.51
CA VAL A 281 18.31 -5.81 8.47
C VAL A 281 18.19 -6.55 7.16
N GLU A 282 17.76 -5.85 6.13
CA GLU A 282 17.75 -6.37 4.76
C GLU A 282 18.55 -5.44 3.85
N VAL A 283 19.36 -6.03 2.98
CA VAL A 283 20.04 -5.36 1.88
C VAL A 283 19.74 -6.08 0.57
N ASP A 284 19.63 -5.32 -0.51
CA ASP A 284 19.52 -5.87 -1.86
C ASP A 284 20.42 -5.13 -2.84
N GLY A 285 20.67 -5.75 -3.99
CA GLY A 285 21.47 -5.14 -5.03
C GLY A 285 21.97 -6.14 -6.06
N VAL A 286 23.13 -5.81 -6.63
CA VAL A 286 23.93 -6.74 -7.44
C VAL A 286 24.47 -7.86 -6.55
N GLU A 287 24.62 -9.06 -7.08
CA GLU A 287 25.14 -10.20 -6.31
C GLU A 287 26.59 -9.94 -5.86
N ASP A 288 27.38 -9.30 -6.72
CA ASP A 288 28.77 -8.95 -6.45
C ASP A 288 28.90 -7.86 -5.38
N GLY A 289 29.64 -8.14 -4.30
CA GLY A 289 29.84 -7.23 -3.17
C GLY A 289 28.70 -7.16 -2.13
N LEU A 290 27.58 -7.86 -2.33
CA LEU A 290 26.47 -7.85 -1.36
C LEU A 290 26.81 -8.56 -0.05
N ASP A 291 27.63 -9.61 -0.13
CA ASP A 291 28.14 -10.33 1.05
C ASP A 291 29.12 -9.47 1.85
N ASP A 292 29.96 -8.66 1.18
CA ASP A 292 30.87 -7.73 1.85
C ASP A 292 30.11 -6.64 2.61
N LEU A 293 29.05 -6.08 2.00
CA LEU A 293 28.15 -5.14 2.65
C LEU A 293 27.46 -5.77 3.88
N LEU A 294 27.01 -7.02 3.76
CA LEU A 294 26.41 -7.74 4.88
C LEU A 294 27.41 -7.91 6.03
N GLU A 295 28.66 -8.29 5.74
CA GLU A 295 29.70 -8.43 6.78
C GLU A 295 30.05 -7.10 7.46
N GLU A 296 30.06 -5.99 6.74
CA GLU A 296 30.20 -4.65 7.34
C GLU A 296 29.06 -4.36 8.33
N ILE A 297 27.82 -4.61 7.93
CA ILE A 297 26.64 -4.46 8.79
C ILE A 297 26.72 -5.37 10.02
N LEU A 298 27.11 -6.63 9.84
CA LEU A 298 27.31 -7.58 10.94
C LEU A 298 28.38 -7.06 11.92
N ALA A 299 29.49 -6.52 11.42
CA ALA A 299 30.53 -5.94 12.25
C ALA A 299 30.01 -4.74 13.07
N ILE A 300 29.23 -3.85 12.45
CA ILE A 300 28.58 -2.73 13.16
C ILE A 300 27.64 -3.25 14.26
N CYS A 301 26.80 -4.24 13.95
CA CYS A 301 25.90 -4.85 14.93
C CYS A 301 26.67 -5.44 16.12
N ARG A 302 27.76 -6.18 15.88
CA ARG A 302 28.63 -6.70 16.96
C ARG A 302 29.19 -5.58 17.82
N LEU A 303 29.71 -4.51 17.19
CA LEU A 303 30.27 -3.35 17.91
C LEU A 303 29.22 -2.61 18.76
N GLN A 304 27.96 -2.63 18.35
CA GLN A 304 26.85 -2.05 19.12
C GLN A 304 26.21 -3.02 20.12
N GLY A 305 26.82 -4.19 20.33
CA GLY A 305 26.43 -5.13 21.38
C GLY A 305 25.37 -6.15 20.99
N ALA A 306 25.22 -6.46 19.69
CA ALA A 306 24.43 -7.62 19.26
C ALA A 306 25.03 -8.90 19.87
N PHE A 307 24.21 -9.69 20.57
CA PHE A 307 24.64 -10.92 21.22
C PHE A 307 24.32 -12.18 20.41
N ASP A 308 23.45 -12.08 19.41
CA ASP A 308 23.10 -13.17 18.50
C ASP A 308 22.82 -12.58 17.10
N LEU A 309 23.45 -13.15 16.08
CA LEU A 309 23.37 -12.72 14.68
C LEU A 309 23.05 -13.94 13.82
N ARG A 310 21.95 -13.86 13.09
CA ARG A 310 21.43 -14.96 12.28
C ARG A 310 21.28 -14.50 10.83
N PRO A 311 22.37 -14.48 10.04
CA PRO A 311 22.28 -14.17 8.62
C PRO A 311 21.54 -15.30 7.89
N ALA A 312 20.54 -14.94 7.09
CA ALA A 312 19.81 -15.85 6.22
C ALA A 312 20.59 -16.08 4.92
N ARG A 313 20.93 -17.33 4.63
CA ARG A 313 21.82 -17.71 3.52
C ARG A 313 21.08 -18.31 2.33
N THR A 314 19.80 -18.62 2.50
CA THR A 314 18.95 -19.15 1.42
C THR A 314 17.72 -18.26 1.23
N ALA A 315 17.15 -18.25 0.03
CA ALA A 315 15.90 -17.53 -0.25
C ALA A 315 14.76 -17.96 0.70
N ALA A 316 14.73 -19.23 1.10
CA ALA A 316 13.75 -19.74 2.07
C ALA A 316 13.97 -19.17 3.48
N GLU A 317 15.22 -19.06 3.94
CA GLU A 317 15.55 -18.42 5.22
C GLU A 317 15.27 -16.91 5.20
N GLN A 318 15.52 -16.25 4.07
CA GLN A 318 15.26 -14.81 3.90
C GLN A 318 13.77 -14.53 3.98
N ALA A 319 12.94 -15.31 3.27
CA ALA A 319 11.48 -15.20 3.36
C ALA A 319 10.96 -15.43 4.79
N ARG A 320 11.53 -16.39 5.52
CA ARG A 320 11.21 -16.65 6.93
C ARG A 320 11.60 -15.52 7.89
N GLY A 321 12.49 -14.61 7.49
CA GLY A 321 12.76 -13.40 8.27
C GLY A 321 11.54 -12.48 8.36
N TRP A 322 10.63 -12.56 7.38
CA TRP A 322 9.48 -11.68 7.21
C TRP A 322 8.12 -12.35 7.43
N THR A 323 8.08 -13.65 7.71
CA THR A 323 6.85 -14.45 7.88
C THR A 323 6.95 -15.37 9.09
#